data_AF-A0AAD8C677-F1
#
_entry.id   AF-A0AAD8C677-F1
#
_cell.length_a   1.000
_cell.length_b   1.000
_cell.length_c   1.000
_cell.angle_alpha   90.00
_cell.angle_beta   90.00
_cell.angle_gamma   90.00
#
_symmetry.space_group_name_H-M   'P 1'
#
loop_
_entity.id
_entity.type
_entity.pdbx_description
1 polymer ?
#
loop_
_entity_poly.entity_id
_entity_poly.type
_entity_poly.pdbx_seq_one_letter_code
_entity_poly.pdbx_strand_id
1 'polypeptide(L)'
;MELFTFLKVKYSLYLQKITDQLLFQCRCSPSISCGAQPKVDTSTTTPTTTTTTPTTTPTTSTTTPTTTTTTTTTTTTPTTTTTTTPTTTVPPSLCQTPSFRILNGAAVNDDCFFAGISNITILVTSTNTRRVSCNAVLTTTTIDGVLKKTFLTATICKNVIISSQASNLSVEISIGNQNYPIINPIFNLTDGPNGVAYITINDRYINLLSSLGTCQTTACAYNNVTMSGKVDFNDCKIVSWGASDAATYSQKGLFETALEYSPLGCTAIPNLYGANTTMCFKTTSGKNLICSGDSGAPVYCKAPSNGEWILMGVAALQTGCNATPEVKVIPYPR
;
A
#
# COMPACT_ATOMS: atom_id res chain seq x y z
N MET A 1 16.64 12.51 40.46
CA MET A 1 17.59 12.43 39.33
C MET A 1 17.59 11.07 38.64
N GLU A 2 17.19 9.97 39.30
CA GLU A 2 17.33 8.60 38.77
C GLU A 2 16.35 8.19 37.65
N LEU A 3 15.17 8.83 37.56
CA LEU A 3 14.14 8.46 36.58
C LEU A 3 14.62 8.62 35.12
N PHE A 4 15.45 9.64 34.85
CA PHE A 4 16.06 9.88 33.53
C PHE A 4 17.08 8.79 33.15
N THR A 5 17.80 8.23 34.12
CA THR A 5 18.75 7.14 33.90
C THR A 5 18.03 5.86 33.52
N PHE A 6 16.93 5.53 34.20
CA PHE A 6 16.10 4.36 33.87
C PHE A 6 15.45 4.44 32.48
N LEU A 7 14.98 5.62 32.07
CA LEU A 7 14.47 5.84 30.72
C LEU A 7 15.58 5.66 29.66
N LYS A 8 16.77 6.25 29.86
CA LYS A 8 17.91 6.04 28.94
C LYS A 8 18.29 4.56 28.81
N VAL A 9 18.35 3.80 29.89
CA VAL A 9 18.72 2.36 29.86
C VAL A 9 17.65 1.52 29.14
N LYS A 10 16.36 1.73 29.40
CA LYS A 10 15.28 1.04 28.65
C LYS A 10 15.28 1.42 27.17
N TYR A 11 15.52 2.69 26.83
CA TYR A 11 15.60 3.14 25.44
C TYR A 11 16.82 2.55 24.72
N SER A 12 17.97 2.46 25.39
CA SER A 12 19.19 1.83 24.88
C SER A 12 19.01 0.34 24.62
N LEU A 13 18.40 -0.41 25.54
CA LEU A 13 18.10 -1.84 25.35
C LEU A 13 17.03 -2.10 24.27
N TYR A 14 16.10 -1.16 24.08
CA TYR A 14 15.11 -1.23 23.00
C TYR A 14 15.74 -0.93 21.62
N LEU A 15 16.59 0.09 21.54
CA LEU A 15 17.41 0.38 20.36
C LEU A 15 18.31 -0.81 20.03
N GLN A 16 18.96 -1.42 21.02
CA GLN A 16 19.80 -2.60 20.78
C GLN A 16 19.01 -3.79 20.22
N LYS A 17 17.75 -4.01 20.63
CA LYS A 17 16.87 -5.01 19.99
C LYS A 17 16.48 -4.66 18.55
N ILE A 18 16.30 -3.39 18.22
CA ILE A 18 16.01 -2.95 16.83
C ILE A 18 17.25 -3.10 15.96
N THR A 19 18.41 -2.67 16.48
CA THR A 19 19.71 -2.84 15.81
C THR A 19 20.05 -4.33 15.65
N ASP A 20 19.77 -5.18 16.64
CA ASP A 20 19.93 -6.63 16.53
C ASP A 20 18.95 -7.25 15.51
N GLN A 21 17.71 -6.77 15.38
CA GLN A 21 16.81 -7.22 14.30
C GLN A 21 17.29 -6.79 12.90
N LEU A 22 17.82 -5.59 12.76
CA LEU A 22 18.42 -5.09 11.51
C LEU A 22 19.77 -5.79 11.19
N LEU A 23 20.53 -6.18 12.21
CA LEU A 23 21.80 -6.91 12.06
C LEU A 23 21.62 -8.43 11.90
N PHE A 24 20.57 -9.04 12.46
CA PHE A 24 20.25 -10.46 12.22
C PHE A 24 19.98 -10.73 10.73
N GLN A 25 19.37 -9.77 10.05
CA GLN A 25 19.15 -9.81 8.59
C GLN A 25 20.44 -9.68 7.77
N CYS A 26 21.59 -9.37 8.39
CA CYS A 26 22.89 -9.29 7.73
C CYS A 26 23.77 -10.55 7.87
N ARG A 27 23.26 -11.65 8.45
CA ARG A 27 24.03 -12.91 8.63
C ARG A 27 23.28 -14.18 8.22
N CYS A 28 22.94 -14.28 6.93
CA CYS A 28 22.65 -15.56 6.27
C CYS A 28 23.66 -15.79 5.14
N SER A 29 24.73 -16.55 5.41
CA SER A 29 25.56 -17.19 4.38
C SER A 29 25.04 -18.61 4.09
N PRO A 30 25.18 -19.13 2.85
CA PRO A 30 24.40 -20.27 2.37
C PRO A 30 25.05 -21.62 2.73
N SER A 31 25.16 -21.97 4.02
CA SER A 31 25.84 -23.22 4.40
C SER A 31 25.50 -23.83 5.77
N ILE A 32 24.25 -23.77 6.25
CA ILE A 32 23.78 -24.64 7.35
C ILE A 32 22.40 -25.22 7.04
N SER A 33 22.34 -26.55 6.97
CA SER A 33 21.10 -27.32 6.92
C SER A 33 20.41 -27.33 8.28
N CYS A 34 19.22 -26.74 8.40
CA CYS A 34 18.40 -26.88 9.61
C CYS A 34 17.85 -28.31 9.71
N GLY A 35 18.34 -29.06 10.68
CA GLY A 35 17.89 -30.43 10.98
C GLY A 35 16.46 -30.50 11.52
N ALA A 36 15.87 -31.70 11.44
CA ALA A 36 14.46 -31.93 11.74
C ALA A 36 14.20 -32.32 13.21
N GLN A 37 13.07 -31.81 13.75
CA GLN A 37 12.20 -32.44 14.76
C GLN A 37 12.78 -32.58 16.20
N PRO A 38 11.95 -32.62 17.27
CA PRO A 38 10.87 -33.62 17.47
C PRO A 38 9.43 -33.08 17.41
N LYS A 39 8.53 -34.00 17.03
CA LYS A 39 7.07 -33.91 17.13
C LYS A 39 6.62 -34.08 18.59
N VAL A 40 5.64 -33.30 19.05
CA VAL A 40 4.88 -33.58 20.27
C VAL A 40 3.43 -33.85 19.87
N ASP A 41 3.00 -35.09 19.97
CA ASP A 41 1.59 -35.48 19.75
C ASP A 41 0.77 -35.20 21.02
N THR A 42 -0.27 -34.38 20.88
CA THR A 42 -1.34 -34.28 21.89
C THR A 42 -2.69 -34.40 21.19
N SER A 43 -3.22 -35.64 21.17
CA SER A 43 -4.53 -35.95 20.61
C SER A 43 -5.64 -35.67 21.64
N THR A 44 -6.51 -34.69 21.35
CA THR A 44 -7.76 -34.50 22.09
C THR A 44 -8.93 -34.50 21.10
N THR A 45 -9.74 -35.56 21.12
CA THR A 45 -10.90 -35.74 20.24
C THR A 45 -12.16 -35.11 20.83
N THR A 46 -12.80 -34.20 20.09
CA THR A 46 -14.12 -33.66 20.42
C THR A 46 -15.16 -34.22 19.43
N PRO A 47 -16.30 -34.78 19.89
CA PRO A 47 -17.30 -35.34 18.99
C PRO A 47 -18.08 -34.23 18.26
N THR A 48 -18.34 -34.43 16.96
CA THR A 48 -19.14 -33.51 16.14
C THR A 48 -20.55 -34.06 15.97
N THR A 49 -21.56 -33.35 16.50
CA THR A 49 -22.97 -33.70 16.32
C THR A 49 -23.46 -33.20 14.96
N THR A 50 -23.92 -34.10 14.09
CA THR A 50 -24.45 -33.75 12.77
C THR A 50 -25.96 -33.52 12.86
N THR A 51 -26.43 -32.33 12.47
CA THR A 51 -27.87 -32.03 12.38
C THR A 51 -28.20 -31.69 10.93
N THR A 52 -29.00 -32.54 10.27
CA THR A 52 -29.44 -32.36 8.88
C THR A 52 -30.81 -31.68 8.82
N THR A 53 -30.88 -30.50 8.20
CA THR A 53 -32.15 -29.82 7.87
C THR A 53 -32.62 -30.23 6.47
N PRO A 54 -33.90 -30.60 6.25
CA PRO A 54 -34.40 -30.93 4.92
C PRO A 54 -34.61 -29.66 4.08
N THR A 55 -34.12 -29.66 2.83
CA THR A 55 -34.35 -28.57 1.86
C THR A 55 -35.50 -28.93 0.93
N THR A 56 -36.56 -28.13 0.92
CA THR A 56 -37.66 -28.24 -0.05
C THR A 56 -37.29 -27.53 -1.36
N THR A 57 -37.55 -28.18 -2.49
CA THR A 57 -37.29 -27.63 -3.83
C THR A 57 -38.57 -27.00 -4.40
N PRO A 58 -38.59 -25.70 -4.77
CA PRO A 58 -39.73 -25.09 -5.44
C PRO A 58 -39.71 -25.39 -6.95
N THR A 59 -40.80 -25.94 -7.47
CA THR A 59 -40.99 -26.19 -8.91
C THR A 59 -41.33 -24.88 -9.63
N THR A 60 -40.58 -24.52 -10.68
CA THR A 60 -40.89 -23.34 -11.51
C THR A 60 -41.54 -23.77 -12.83
N SER A 61 -42.74 -23.28 -13.10
CA SER A 61 -43.44 -23.52 -14.38
C SER A 61 -42.92 -22.59 -15.47
N THR A 62 -42.51 -23.17 -16.61
CA THR A 62 -42.08 -22.40 -17.78
C THR A 62 -43.28 -22.16 -18.70
N THR A 63 -43.57 -20.91 -19.04
CA THR A 63 -44.58 -20.55 -20.04
C THR A 63 -43.90 -20.05 -21.32
N THR A 64 -44.23 -20.68 -22.44
CA THR A 64 -43.66 -20.36 -23.77
C THR A 64 -44.42 -19.20 -24.41
N PRO A 65 -43.77 -18.09 -24.81
CA PRO A 65 -44.41 -17.05 -25.60
C PRO A 65 -44.40 -17.39 -27.09
N THR A 66 -45.59 -17.52 -27.68
CA THR A 66 -45.75 -17.67 -29.14
C THR A 66 -45.41 -16.35 -29.84
N THR A 67 -44.47 -16.36 -30.78
CA THR A 67 -44.07 -15.16 -31.54
C THR A 67 -44.66 -15.20 -32.95
N THR A 68 -45.54 -14.24 -33.27
CA THR A 68 -46.16 -14.12 -34.59
C THR A 68 -45.23 -13.39 -35.56
N THR A 69 -44.84 -14.04 -36.66
CA THR A 69 -44.01 -13.44 -37.70
C THR A 69 -44.86 -12.61 -38.66
N THR A 70 -44.65 -11.28 -38.70
CA THR A 70 -45.25 -10.40 -39.71
C THR A 70 -44.22 -10.07 -40.78
N THR A 71 -44.49 -10.44 -42.02
CA THR A 71 -43.56 -10.19 -43.15
C THR A 71 -43.84 -8.83 -43.77
N THR A 72 -42.89 -7.91 -43.69
CA THR A 72 -42.99 -6.57 -44.30
C THR A 72 -41.98 -6.43 -45.43
N THR A 73 -42.45 -6.51 -46.68
CA THR A 73 -41.61 -6.35 -47.87
C THR A 73 -41.24 -4.89 -48.06
N THR A 74 -39.95 -4.55 -48.03
CA THR A 74 -39.45 -3.18 -48.26
C THR A 74 -38.68 -3.10 -49.57
N THR A 75 -39.13 -2.22 -50.47
CA THR A 75 -38.51 -1.97 -51.77
C THR A 75 -37.24 -1.13 -51.60
N THR A 76 -36.10 -1.58 -52.14
CA THR A 76 -34.83 -0.87 -52.04
C THR A 76 -34.54 0.00 -53.26
N THR A 77 -34.39 1.30 -53.04
CA THR A 77 -33.85 2.26 -54.02
C THR A 77 -32.31 2.17 -54.01
N PRO A 78 -31.62 2.22 -55.16
CA PRO A 78 -30.15 2.13 -55.20
C PRO A 78 -29.49 3.42 -54.69
N THR A 79 -29.02 3.40 -53.44
CA THR A 79 -28.22 4.49 -52.86
C THR A 79 -26.75 4.32 -53.21
N THR A 80 -26.17 5.29 -53.92
CA THR A 80 -24.75 5.32 -54.27
C THR A 80 -23.89 5.26 -53.01
N THR A 81 -23.21 4.14 -52.78
CA THR A 81 -22.43 3.92 -51.56
C THR A 81 -21.03 4.49 -51.75
N THR A 82 -20.76 5.67 -51.22
CA THR A 82 -19.40 6.20 -51.11
C THR A 82 -18.62 5.30 -50.15
N THR A 83 -17.64 4.56 -50.63
CA THR A 83 -16.81 3.68 -49.80
C THR A 83 -15.87 4.51 -48.91
N THR A 84 -16.39 5.00 -47.79
CA THR A 84 -15.55 5.37 -46.65
C THR A 84 -14.96 4.09 -46.08
N THR A 85 -13.64 3.95 -46.15
CA THR A 85 -12.92 2.90 -45.40
C THR A 85 -13.40 2.93 -43.95
N PRO A 86 -13.84 1.80 -43.37
CA PRO A 86 -14.17 1.78 -41.95
C PRO A 86 -12.86 1.97 -41.18
N THR A 87 -12.63 3.21 -40.72
CA THR A 87 -11.65 3.48 -39.67
C THR A 87 -12.15 2.74 -38.44
N THR A 88 -11.69 1.50 -38.31
CA THR A 88 -11.94 0.68 -37.14
C THR A 88 -11.21 1.35 -36.00
N THR A 89 -11.90 2.23 -35.27
CA THR A 89 -11.40 2.80 -34.02
C THR A 89 -11.35 1.66 -33.02
N VAL A 90 -10.25 0.91 -33.05
CA VAL A 90 -9.90 -0.08 -32.04
C VAL A 90 -9.90 0.67 -30.71
N PRO A 91 -10.83 0.40 -29.78
CA PRO A 91 -10.79 1.03 -28.47
C PRO A 91 -9.49 0.56 -27.79
N PRO A 92 -8.65 1.48 -27.29
CA PRO A 92 -7.39 1.10 -26.66
C PRO A 92 -7.65 0.34 -25.36
N SER A 93 -7.45 -0.98 -25.42
CA SER A 93 -7.29 -1.96 -24.34
C SER A 93 -7.96 -1.66 -22.98
N LEU A 94 -9.12 -2.29 -22.75
CA LEU A 94 -9.63 -2.51 -21.40
C LEU A 94 -8.94 -3.74 -20.79
N CYS A 95 -7.96 -3.50 -19.92
CA CYS A 95 -7.36 -4.43 -18.95
C CYS A 95 -7.15 -5.90 -19.38
N GLN A 96 -5.90 -6.29 -19.68
CA GLN A 96 -5.49 -7.70 -19.47
C GLN A 96 -4.07 -7.85 -18.94
N THR A 97 -3.98 -8.19 -17.64
CA THR A 97 -2.82 -8.66 -16.86
C THR A 97 -1.60 -7.73 -16.73
N PRO A 98 -1.12 -7.56 -15.47
CA PRO A 98 0.12 -8.27 -15.12
C PRO A 98 0.05 -9.02 -13.78
N SER A 99 0.98 -9.97 -13.60
CA SER A 99 1.24 -10.71 -12.36
C SER A 99 2.72 -10.54 -11.92
N PHE A 100 2.98 -10.17 -10.64
CA PHE A 100 4.28 -10.18 -9.89
C PHE A 100 5.23 -8.93 -10.01
N ARG A 101 5.95 -8.43 -8.97
CA ARG A 101 6.18 -8.91 -7.57
C ARG A 101 6.34 -7.88 -6.38
N ILE A 102 5.28 -7.35 -5.68
CA ILE A 102 5.35 -7.18 -4.18
C ILE A 102 5.12 -8.57 -3.59
N LEU A 103 6.18 -9.37 -3.46
CA LEU A 103 6.13 -10.80 -3.18
C LEU A 103 5.26 -11.69 -4.10
N ASN A 104 4.46 -11.11 -5.00
CA ASN A 104 3.80 -11.61 -6.23
C ASN A 104 2.64 -10.66 -6.69
N GLY A 105 2.85 -9.33 -6.78
CA GLY A 105 1.98 -8.34 -7.51
C GLY A 105 2.76 -7.32 -8.39
N ALA A 106 2.22 -6.91 -9.55
CA ALA A 106 2.93 -6.30 -10.72
C ALA A 106 3.99 -5.20 -10.47
N ALA A 107 5.05 -5.18 -11.31
CA ALA A 107 5.99 -4.07 -11.42
C ALA A 107 5.36 -2.85 -12.13
N VAL A 108 5.63 -1.65 -11.63
CA VAL A 108 5.23 -0.39 -12.27
C VAL A 108 6.29 0.00 -13.30
N ASN A 109 5.92 0.01 -14.59
CA ASN A 109 6.84 0.35 -15.68
C ASN A 109 7.00 1.86 -15.92
N ASP A 110 6.12 2.67 -15.33
CA ASP A 110 6.17 4.14 -15.35
C ASP A 110 5.76 4.68 -13.98
N ASP A 111 6.74 5.06 -13.17
CA ASP A 111 6.53 5.64 -11.83
C ASP A 111 5.69 6.94 -11.87
N CYS A 112 5.60 7.62 -13.03
CA CYS A 112 4.76 8.79 -13.22
C CYS A 112 3.25 8.45 -13.20
N PHE A 113 2.85 7.19 -13.42
CA PHE A 113 1.46 6.76 -13.22
C PHE A 113 1.06 6.83 -11.74
N PHE A 114 2.02 6.63 -10.84
CA PHE A 114 1.87 6.84 -9.40
C PHE A 114 2.63 8.08 -8.93
N ALA A 115 2.47 9.16 -9.68
CA ALA A 115 3.06 10.46 -9.38
C ALA A 115 2.75 10.92 -7.95
N GLY A 116 3.81 11.24 -7.20
CA GLY A 116 3.72 11.70 -5.82
C GLY A 116 4.04 10.65 -4.75
N ILE A 117 4.13 9.35 -5.05
CA ILE A 117 4.64 8.40 -4.05
C ILE A 117 6.17 8.55 -3.94
N SER A 118 6.71 8.32 -2.73
CA SER A 118 8.13 8.42 -2.39
C SER A 118 8.57 7.22 -1.56
N ASN A 119 9.80 6.74 -1.77
CA ASN A 119 10.48 5.86 -0.81
C ASN A 119 11.39 6.65 0.14
N ILE A 120 11.58 6.12 1.34
CA ILE A 120 12.50 6.62 2.36
C ILE A 120 13.59 5.57 2.52
N THR A 121 14.82 5.91 2.15
CA THR A 121 15.98 5.01 2.19
C THR A 121 16.96 5.38 3.29
N ILE A 122 17.48 4.37 3.98
CA ILE A 122 18.66 4.51 4.84
C ILE A 122 19.87 4.11 3.99
N LEU A 123 20.91 4.94 4.00
CA LEU A 123 22.21 4.65 3.40
C LEU A 123 23.15 4.08 4.46
N VAL A 124 23.54 2.81 4.29
CA VAL A 124 24.54 2.15 5.12
C VAL A 124 25.92 2.45 4.56
N THR A 125 26.54 3.52 5.07
CA THR A 125 27.82 4.09 4.58
C THR A 125 28.95 3.08 4.47
N SER A 126 29.05 2.13 5.41
CA SER A 126 30.09 1.09 5.43
C SER A 126 30.03 0.09 4.26
N THR A 127 28.89 0.00 3.56
CA THR A 127 28.66 -0.90 2.43
C THR A 127 28.13 -0.19 1.18
N ASN A 128 28.00 1.14 1.24
CA ASN A 128 27.32 1.98 0.25
C ASN A 128 25.93 1.43 -0.18
N THR A 129 25.22 0.74 0.72
CA THR A 129 23.94 0.08 0.41
C THR A 129 22.79 1.00 0.82
N ARG A 130 21.91 1.35 -0.13
CA ARG A 130 20.61 1.95 0.17
C ARG A 130 19.60 0.85 0.48
N ARG A 131 18.82 1.01 1.55
CA ARG A 131 17.68 0.14 1.87
C ARG A 131 16.42 0.97 2.10
N VAL A 132 15.37 0.68 1.35
CA VAL A 132 14.04 1.25 1.59
C VAL A 132 13.57 0.77 2.95
N SER A 133 13.28 1.73 3.82
CA SER A 133 12.88 1.48 5.21
C SER A 133 11.40 1.82 5.43
N CYS A 134 10.87 2.73 4.61
CA CYS A 134 9.47 3.13 4.58
C CYS A 134 9.14 3.77 3.21
N ASN A 135 7.86 4.08 3.02
CA ASN A 135 7.35 4.91 1.94
C ASN A 135 6.64 6.15 2.50
N ALA A 136 6.30 7.08 1.63
CA ALA A 136 5.43 8.21 1.89
C ALA A 136 4.66 8.60 0.63
N VAL A 137 3.64 9.44 0.75
CA VAL A 137 2.85 9.94 -0.39
C VAL A 137 2.69 11.46 -0.30
N LEU A 138 3.02 12.15 -1.39
CA LEU A 138 2.78 13.57 -1.57
C LEU A 138 1.28 13.82 -1.58
N THR A 139 0.79 14.61 -0.64
CA THR A 139 -0.61 15.04 -0.56
C THR A 139 -0.67 16.49 -0.10
N THR A 140 -1.88 17.06 -0.08
CA THR A 140 -2.13 18.38 0.48
C THR A 140 -2.93 18.22 1.77
N THR A 141 -2.49 18.84 2.85
CA THR A 141 -3.13 18.72 4.17
C THR A 141 -3.03 19.99 5.00
N THR A 142 -3.88 20.13 6.01
CA THR A 142 -3.83 21.23 6.96
C THR A 142 -2.92 20.86 8.12
N ILE A 143 -1.78 21.53 8.25
CA ILE A 143 -0.83 21.40 9.37
C ILE A 143 -0.81 22.73 10.10
N ASP A 144 -1.08 22.71 11.41
CA ASP A 144 -1.14 23.90 12.27
C ASP A 144 -2.07 25.01 11.70
N GLY A 145 -3.19 24.60 11.11
CA GLY A 145 -4.17 25.50 10.47
C GLY A 145 -3.81 25.98 9.06
N VAL A 146 -2.62 25.62 8.54
CA VAL A 146 -2.14 26.04 7.21
C VAL A 146 -2.20 24.87 6.23
N LEU A 147 -2.81 25.09 5.06
CA LEU A 147 -2.82 24.11 3.97
C LEU A 147 -1.42 24.02 3.32
N LYS A 148 -0.78 22.86 3.41
CA LYS A 148 0.58 22.59 2.91
C LYS A 148 0.64 21.34 2.05
N LYS A 149 1.52 21.36 1.04
CA LYS A 149 1.99 20.13 0.38
C LYS A 149 2.99 19.43 1.30
N THR A 150 2.80 18.13 1.51
CA THR A 150 3.61 17.34 2.44
C THR A 150 3.69 15.88 2.01
N PHE A 151 4.74 15.18 2.41
CA PHE A 151 4.76 13.72 2.31
C PHE A 151 4.15 13.12 3.57
N LEU A 152 3.00 12.49 3.41
CA LEU A 152 2.31 11.71 4.43
C LEU A 152 2.96 10.34 4.56
N THR A 153 3.24 9.91 5.79
CA THR A 153 3.75 8.56 6.10
C THR A 153 3.20 8.09 7.45
N ALA A 154 3.58 6.90 7.92
CA ALA A 154 3.23 6.43 9.26
C ALA A 154 4.18 7.01 10.33
N THR A 155 3.71 7.23 11.56
CA THR A 155 4.55 7.73 12.69
C THR A 155 5.78 6.87 12.95
N ILE A 156 5.72 5.56 12.69
CA ILE A 156 6.90 4.69 12.76
C ILE A 156 7.99 5.14 11.78
N CYS A 157 7.66 5.53 10.56
CA CYS A 157 8.63 5.95 9.55
C CYS A 157 9.35 7.23 9.97
N LYS A 158 8.62 8.20 10.54
CA LYS A 158 9.19 9.38 11.19
C LYS A 158 10.18 8.99 12.30
N ASN A 159 9.82 8.01 13.14
CA ASN A 159 10.69 7.53 14.22
C ASN A 159 11.94 6.80 13.69
N VAL A 160 11.83 6.03 12.61
CA VAL A 160 12.97 5.38 11.92
C VAL A 160 13.92 6.41 11.31
N ILE A 161 13.41 7.49 10.71
CA ILE A 161 14.27 8.59 10.22
C ILE A 161 15.08 9.18 11.38
N ILE A 162 14.41 9.55 12.48
CA ILE A 162 15.04 10.18 13.66
C ILE A 162 16.07 9.24 14.32
N SER A 163 15.75 7.96 14.51
CA SER A 163 16.69 7.00 15.12
C SER A 163 17.90 6.72 14.24
N SER A 164 17.72 6.69 12.92
CA SER A 164 18.81 6.51 11.95
C SER A 164 19.75 7.71 11.94
N GLN A 165 19.20 8.94 11.91
CA GLN A 165 19.97 10.18 12.04
C GLN A 165 20.75 10.24 13.36
N ALA A 166 20.11 9.89 14.49
CA ALA A 166 20.77 9.80 15.79
C ALA A 166 21.88 8.73 15.86
N SER A 167 21.87 7.77 14.92
CA SER A 167 22.89 6.74 14.74
C SER A 167 23.93 7.12 13.67
N ASN A 168 23.97 8.38 13.22
CA ASN A 168 24.82 8.90 12.15
C ASN A 168 24.64 8.22 10.78
N LEU A 169 23.47 7.63 10.51
CA LEU A 169 23.11 7.10 9.20
C LEU A 169 22.45 8.19 8.36
N SER A 170 22.84 8.31 7.09
CA SER A 170 22.15 9.21 6.16
C SER A 170 20.80 8.62 5.76
N VAL A 171 19.77 9.46 5.77
CA VAL A 171 18.41 9.09 5.37
C VAL A 171 17.97 10.00 4.24
N GLU A 172 17.49 9.41 3.15
CA GLU A 172 17.07 10.10 1.93
C GLU A 172 15.60 9.82 1.63
N ILE A 173 14.91 10.77 0.99
CA ILE A 173 13.60 10.59 0.38
C ILE A 173 13.75 10.67 -1.15
N SER A 174 13.25 9.66 -1.87
CA SER A 174 13.15 9.71 -3.33
C SER A 174 11.94 10.54 -3.71
N ILE A 175 12.12 11.56 -4.55
CA ILE A 175 11.02 12.35 -5.10
C ILE A 175 11.22 12.44 -6.62
N GLY A 176 10.35 11.78 -7.38
CA GLY A 176 10.62 11.44 -8.77
C GLY A 176 11.94 10.67 -8.89
N ASN A 177 12.77 11.05 -9.85
CA ASN A 177 14.07 10.40 -10.12
C ASN A 177 15.23 10.98 -9.27
N GLN A 178 14.96 11.81 -8.27
CA GLN A 178 15.97 12.47 -7.44
C GLN A 178 15.89 12.00 -5.98
N ASN A 179 17.05 11.91 -5.32
CA ASN A 179 17.16 11.57 -3.90
C ASN A 179 17.52 12.84 -3.12
N TYR A 180 16.78 13.14 -2.06
CA TYR A 180 17.04 14.30 -1.19
C TYR A 180 17.35 13.85 0.23
N PRO A 181 18.42 14.34 0.87
CA PRO A 181 18.68 14.04 2.28
C PRO A 181 17.56 14.65 3.13
N ILE A 182 16.96 13.85 4.02
CA ILE A 182 15.97 14.32 4.97
C ILE A 182 16.72 15.03 6.10
N ILE A 183 16.95 16.33 5.96
CA ILE A 183 17.70 17.15 6.93
C ILE A 183 17.00 18.48 7.20
N ASN A 184 17.16 18.99 8.42
CA ASN A 184 16.80 20.37 8.76
C ASN A 184 17.81 21.35 8.12
N PRO A 185 17.40 22.51 7.59
CA PRO A 185 16.05 23.07 7.58
C PRO A 185 15.23 22.75 6.32
N ILE A 186 15.68 21.83 5.45
CA ILE A 186 15.00 21.51 4.18
C ILE A 186 13.67 20.80 4.45
N PHE A 187 13.71 19.76 5.30
CA PHE A 187 12.55 19.00 5.72
C PHE A 187 12.32 19.14 7.24
N ASN A 188 11.06 19.26 7.65
CA ASN A 188 10.66 19.16 9.05
C ASN A 188 9.73 17.96 9.26
N LEU A 189 10.02 17.19 10.31
CA LEU A 189 9.29 16.00 10.71
C LEU A 189 8.30 16.35 11.81
N THR A 190 7.00 16.17 11.57
CA THR A 190 5.94 16.40 12.57
C THR A 190 5.01 15.20 12.69
N ASP A 191 4.43 14.99 13.87
CA ASP A 191 3.36 14.02 14.05
C ASP A 191 2.04 14.55 13.48
N GLY A 192 1.26 13.66 12.89
CA GLY A 192 -0.11 13.89 12.47
C GLY A 192 -1.11 13.17 13.38
N PRO A 193 -2.42 13.30 13.10
CA PRO A 193 -3.45 12.62 13.86
C PRO A 193 -3.38 11.11 13.67
N ASN A 194 -3.81 10.33 14.68
CA ASN A 194 -4.07 8.91 14.54
C ASN A 194 -2.88 8.06 14.01
N GLY A 195 -1.63 8.44 14.30
CA GLY A 195 -0.45 7.64 13.94
C GLY A 195 0.05 7.81 12.49
N VAL A 196 -0.42 8.81 11.75
CA VAL A 196 0.31 9.33 10.60
C VAL A 196 1.34 10.37 11.03
N ALA A 197 2.33 10.64 10.18
CA ALA A 197 3.31 11.70 10.34
C ALA A 197 3.54 12.41 9.01
N TYR A 198 4.10 13.61 9.10
CA TYR A 198 4.34 14.48 7.97
C TYR A 198 5.84 14.76 7.81
N ILE A 199 6.33 14.64 6.57
CA ILE A 199 7.64 15.12 6.15
C ILE A 199 7.37 16.36 5.30
N THR A 200 7.33 17.51 5.98
CA THR A 200 7.04 18.81 5.35
C THR A 200 8.29 19.38 4.71
N ILE A 201 8.18 19.94 3.51
CA ILE A 201 9.24 20.78 2.94
C ILE A 201 9.08 22.19 3.53
N ASN A 202 10.18 22.77 3.99
CA ASN A 202 10.21 24.16 4.41
C ASN A 202 9.93 25.08 3.22
N ASP A 203 9.06 26.07 3.41
CA ASP A 203 8.52 26.93 2.34
C ASP A 203 9.64 27.63 1.52
N ARG A 204 10.83 27.87 2.11
CA ARG A 204 12.01 28.40 1.41
C ARG A 204 12.53 27.48 0.28
N TYR A 205 12.29 26.19 0.40
CA TYR A 205 12.73 25.15 -0.54
C TYR A 205 11.56 24.50 -1.29
N ILE A 206 10.34 25.05 -1.24
CA ILE A 206 9.16 24.44 -1.90
C ILE A 206 9.33 24.30 -3.43
N ASN A 207 10.16 25.15 -4.03
CA ASN A 207 10.54 25.07 -5.44
C ASN A 207 11.39 23.83 -5.79
N LEU A 208 11.86 23.05 -4.80
CA LEU A 208 12.38 21.70 -5.05
C LEU A 208 11.32 20.78 -5.66
N LEU A 209 10.01 21.04 -5.45
CA LEU A 209 8.94 20.25 -6.07
C LEU A 209 8.64 20.68 -7.52
N SER A 210 8.88 21.94 -7.90
CA SER A 210 8.55 22.43 -9.24
C SER A 210 9.57 22.02 -10.31
N SER A 211 10.76 21.59 -9.92
CA SER A 211 11.79 21.03 -10.81
C SER A 211 11.64 19.52 -11.08
N LEU A 212 10.66 18.85 -10.48
CA LEU A 212 10.49 17.39 -10.55
C LEU A 212 9.60 16.91 -11.71
N GLY A 213 9.17 17.83 -12.57
CA GLY A 213 8.34 17.53 -13.74
C GLY A 213 6.90 17.15 -13.41
N THR A 214 6.19 16.62 -14.41
CA THR A 214 4.77 16.23 -14.30
C THR A 214 4.53 15.00 -13.43
N CYS A 215 5.58 14.28 -13.04
CA CYS A 215 5.52 13.02 -12.28
C CYS A 215 5.42 13.20 -10.76
N GLN A 216 5.07 14.40 -10.28
CA GLN A 216 4.88 14.69 -8.85
C GLN A 216 3.56 15.44 -8.61
N THR A 217 2.47 14.68 -8.63
CA THR A 217 1.12 15.14 -8.31
C THR A 217 0.77 14.84 -6.85
N THR A 218 -0.10 15.65 -6.25
CA THR A 218 -0.62 15.36 -4.91
C THR A 218 -1.74 14.33 -5.00
N ALA A 219 -1.65 13.25 -4.23
CA ALA A 219 -2.71 12.27 -4.07
C ALA A 219 -4.00 12.91 -3.53
N CYS A 220 -5.14 12.59 -4.16
CA CYS A 220 -6.47 13.04 -3.72
C CYS A 220 -6.93 12.21 -2.52
N ALA A 221 -7.10 12.85 -1.37
CA ALA A 221 -7.39 12.17 -0.10
C ALA A 221 -8.90 12.00 0.12
N TYR A 222 -9.32 10.84 0.64
CA TYR A 222 -10.73 10.49 0.84
C TYR A 222 -11.45 11.47 1.78
N ASN A 223 -12.52 12.11 1.32
CA ASN A 223 -13.32 12.98 2.18
C ASN A 223 -14.69 12.36 2.43
N ASN A 224 -14.94 11.87 3.65
CA ASN A 224 -16.19 11.18 3.98
C ASN A 224 -17.46 12.04 3.79
N VAL A 225 -17.34 13.37 3.88
CA VAL A 225 -18.48 14.29 3.66
C VAL A 225 -18.86 14.37 2.18
N THR A 226 -17.90 14.28 1.27
CA THR A 226 -18.14 14.48 -0.19
C THR A 226 -18.04 13.21 -1.03
N MET A 227 -17.41 12.16 -0.51
CA MET A 227 -17.07 10.90 -1.23
C MET A 227 -17.72 9.64 -0.65
N SER A 228 -18.48 9.73 0.46
CA SER A 228 -19.23 8.58 0.97
C SER A 228 -20.17 8.01 -0.10
N GLY A 229 -20.13 6.68 -0.27
CA GLY A 229 -20.87 5.96 -1.31
C GLY A 229 -20.35 6.14 -2.75
N LYS A 230 -19.23 6.85 -2.97
CA LYS A 230 -18.66 7.11 -4.31
C LYS A 230 -17.33 6.40 -4.59
N VAL A 231 -16.77 5.72 -3.60
CA VAL A 231 -15.52 4.97 -3.69
C VAL A 231 -15.83 3.50 -3.45
N ASP A 232 -15.30 2.62 -4.29
CA ASP A 232 -15.41 1.16 -4.11
C ASP A 232 -14.28 0.66 -3.23
N PHE A 233 -14.62 0.22 -2.03
CA PHE A 233 -13.69 -0.32 -1.04
C PHE A 233 -13.24 -1.75 -1.38
N ASN A 234 -13.72 -2.35 -2.48
CA ASN A 234 -13.32 -3.65 -3.00
C ASN A 234 -12.41 -3.57 -4.25
N ASP A 235 -12.36 -2.42 -4.94
CA ASP A 235 -11.38 -2.12 -6.00
C ASP A 235 -10.32 -1.15 -5.45
N CYS A 236 -9.41 -1.70 -4.64
CA CYS A 236 -8.34 -0.95 -4.00
C CYS A 236 -6.96 -1.50 -4.37
N LYS A 237 -5.92 -0.74 -4.07
CA LYS A 237 -4.52 -1.13 -4.25
C LYS A 237 -3.60 -0.49 -3.22
N ILE A 238 -2.49 -1.17 -2.95
CA ILE A 238 -1.34 -0.63 -2.23
C ILE A 238 -0.13 -0.61 -3.17
N VAL A 239 0.69 0.43 -3.05
CA VAL A 239 1.81 0.70 -3.97
C VAL A 239 3.06 1.03 -3.13
N SER A 240 4.18 0.32 -3.34
CA SER A 240 5.35 0.35 -2.43
C SER A 240 6.70 0.02 -3.10
N TRP A 241 7.79 0.52 -2.52
CA TRP A 241 9.19 0.14 -2.81
C TRP A 241 9.80 -0.82 -1.74
N GLY A 242 8.98 -1.43 -0.88
CA GLY A 242 9.45 -2.38 0.13
C GLY A 242 10.02 -3.68 -0.45
N ALA A 243 10.22 -4.69 0.41
CA ALA A 243 10.83 -5.95 0.00
C ALA A 243 9.97 -6.71 -1.04
N SER A 244 10.41 -6.66 -2.29
CA SER A 244 9.81 -7.37 -3.43
C SER A 244 9.91 -8.91 -3.31
N ASP A 245 10.77 -9.43 -2.43
CA ASP A 245 11.03 -10.86 -2.27
C ASP A 245 11.23 -11.26 -0.80
N ALA A 246 10.47 -12.24 -0.27
CA ALA A 246 10.55 -12.65 1.14
C ALA A 246 11.80 -13.47 1.50
N ALA A 247 12.37 -14.19 0.55
CA ALA A 247 13.49 -15.08 0.83
C ALA A 247 14.81 -14.30 0.90
N THR A 248 14.92 -13.25 0.08
CA THR A 248 16.14 -12.44 -0.10
C THR A 248 16.03 -11.03 0.46
N TYR A 249 14.82 -10.57 0.80
CA TYR A 249 14.52 -9.18 1.18
C TYR A 249 15.01 -8.15 0.14
N SER A 250 15.07 -8.54 -1.13
CA SER A 250 15.51 -7.65 -2.21
C SER A 250 14.45 -6.60 -2.55
N GLN A 251 14.91 -5.39 -2.88
CA GLN A 251 14.08 -4.21 -3.16
C GLN A 251 14.44 -3.73 -4.57
N LYS A 252 13.48 -3.70 -5.51
CA LYS A 252 13.75 -3.53 -6.95
C LYS A 252 12.67 -2.71 -7.67
N GLY A 253 12.61 -1.41 -7.40
CA GLY A 253 11.66 -0.50 -8.04
C GLY A 253 10.29 -0.49 -7.34
N LEU A 254 9.30 0.13 -8.00
CA LEU A 254 7.95 0.29 -7.50
C LEU A 254 7.05 -0.87 -7.91
N PHE A 255 6.22 -1.34 -6.99
CA PHE A 255 5.29 -2.45 -7.21
C PHE A 255 3.92 -2.13 -6.64
N GLU A 256 2.89 -2.79 -7.18
CA GLU A 256 1.52 -2.71 -6.66
C GLU A 256 0.89 -4.08 -6.39
N THR A 257 -0.11 -4.11 -5.50
CA THR A 257 -1.05 -5.23 -5.42
C THR A 257 -2.47 -4.74 -5.16
N ALA A 258 -3.43 -5.46 -5.75
CA ALA A 258 -4.85 -5.26 -5.51
C ALA A 258 -5.23 -5.68 -4.08
N LEU A 259 -6.15 -4.92 -3.50
CA LEU A 259 -6.68 -5.04 -2.15
C LEU A 259 -8.21 -4.94 -2.17
N GLU A 260 -8.86 -5.61 -1.24
CA GLU A 260 -10.28 -5.44 -0.92
C GLU A 260 -10.44 -5.17 0.59
N TYR A 261 -11.45 -4.42 0.98
CA TYR A 261 -11.72 -4.12 2.39
C TYR A 261 -12.14 -5.36 3.17
N SER A 262 -11.61 -5.51 4.39
CA SER A 262 -11.95 -6.60 5.30
C SER A 262 -12.82 -6.07 6.44
N PRO A 263 -14.16 -6.22 6.39
CA PRO A 263 -15.06 -5.72 7.43
C PRO A 263 -14.91 -6.46 8.77
N LEU A 264 -14.30 -7.65 8.77
CA LEU A 264 -13.95 -8.39 9.99
C LEU A 264 -12.77 -7.77 10.75
N GLY A 265 -12.10 -6.76 10.17
CA GLY A 265 -10.92 -6.13 10.73
C GLY A 265 -9.65 -6.98 10.57
N CYS A 266 -8.51 -6.37 10.92
CA CYS A 266 -7.20 -7.02 10.87
C CYS A 266 -6.87 -7.46 12.29
N THR A 267 -7.18 -8.71 12.61
CA THR A 267 -7.12 -9.22 13.99
C THR A 267 -5.74 -9.76 14.36
N ALA A 268 -4.94 -10.17 13.37
CA ALA A 268 -3.62 -10.76 13.58
C ALA A 268 -2.51 -9.75 13.93
N ILE A 269 -2.73 -8.46 13.67
CA ILE A 269 -1.72 -7.39 13.79
C ILE A 269 -2.19 -6.38 14.86
N PRO A 270 -1.39 -6.04 15.90
CA PRO A 270 -1.79 -5.03 16.87
C PRO A 270 -1.76 -3.60 16.31
N ASN A 271 -2.55 -2.69 16.88
CA ASN A 271 -2.42 -1.26 16.63
C ASN A 271 -1.19 -0.73 17.38
N LEU A 272 -0.30 -0.02 16.68
CA LEU A 272 0.98 0.45 17.22
C LEU A 272 1.26 1.90 16.80
N TYR A 273 2.19 2.56 17.50
CA TYR A 273 2.70 3.91 17.17
C TYR A 273 1.63 5.01 16.99
N GLY A 274 0.59 5.00 17.85
CA GLY A 274 -0.44 6.04 17.87
C GLY A 274 -1.62 5.82 16.90
N ALA A 275 -1.63 4.72 16.15
CA ALA A 275 -2.73 4.34 15.27
C ALA A 275 -3.94 3.82 16.06
N ASN A 276 -4.73 4.72 16.64
CA ASN A 276 -5.88 4.38 17.49
C ASN A 276 -7.02 3.74 16.69
N THR A 277 -7.25 4.20 15.46
CA THR A 277 -8.16 3.59 14.48
C THR A 277 -7.40 3.20 13.23
N THR A 278 -7.62 1.97 12.74
CA THR A 278 -7.06 1.46 11.49
C THR A 278 -8.16 0.86 10.64
N MET A 279 -8.10 1.06 9.33
CA MET A 279 -8.85 0.25 8.37
C MET A 279 -8.12 -1.08 8.17
N CYS A 280 -8.87 -2.11 7.76
CA CYS A 280 -8.30 -3.37 7.33
C CYS A 280 -8.62 -3.63 5.87
N PHE A 281 -7.60 -4.02 5.12
CA PHE A 281 -7.72 -4.56 3.79
C PHE A 281 -7.08 -5.94 3.75
N LYS A 282 -7.36 -6.71 2.71
CA LYS A 282 -6.70 -7.98 2.39
C LYS A 282 -6.34 -8.02 0.92
N THR A 283 -5.25 -8.71 0.57
CA THR A 283 -4.90 -8.95 -0.84
C THR A 283 -5.99 -9.79 -1.51
N THR A 284 -6.47 -9.38 -2.67
CA THR A 284 -7.49 -10.15 -3.42
C THR A 284 -6.97 -11.51 -3.90
N SER A 285 -5.65 -11.69 -4.00
CA SER A 285 -5.01 -12.97 -4.31
C SER A 285 -4.96 -13.96 -3.14
N GLY A 286 -5.36 -13.54 -1.92
CA GLY A 286 -5.26 -14.33 -0.69
C GLY A 286 -3.83 -14.70 -0.24
N LYS A 287 -2.79 -14.10 -0.83
CA LYS A 287 -1.37 -14.40 -0.53
C LYS A 287 -0.83 -13.32 0.40
N ASN A 288 0.11 -13.63 1.29
CA ASN A 288 0.87 -12.51 1.85
C ASN A 288 1.73 -11.88 0.75
N LEU A 289 1.46 -10.61 0.49
CA LEU A 289 2.20 -9.78 -0.47
C LEU A 289 2.81 -8.55 0.21
N ILE A 290 2.68 -8.37 1.53
CA ILE A 290 3.20 -7.22 2.28
C ILE A 290 4.39 -7.64 3.15
N CYS A 291 5.44 -6.82 3.15
CA CYS A 291 6.69 -7.10 3.83
C CYS A 291 7.43 -5.87 4.38
N SER A 292 8.60 -6.10 4.99
CA SER A 292 9.51 -5.09 5.52
C SER A 292 9.79 -3.98 4.49
N GLY A 293 9.65 -2.73 4.92
CA GLY A 293 9.79 -1.56 4.07
C GLY A 293 8.46 -1.03 3.50
N ASP A 294 7.35 -1.78 3.58
CA ASP A 294 6.04 -1.33 3.09
C ASP A 294 5.33 -0.32 4.03
N SER A 295 5.85 -0.08 5.23
CA SER A 295 5.29 0.94 6.12
C SER A 295 5.24 2.31 5.46
N GLY A 296 4.12 3.02 5.64
CA GLY A 296 3.88 4.32 5.00
C GLY A 296 3.46 4.25 3.52
N ALA A 297 3.37 3.06 2.91
CA ALA A 297 2.88 2.90 1.54
C ALA A 297 1.42 3.36 1.43
N PRO A 298 1.05 4.20 0.44
CA PRO A 298 -0.33 4.62 0.27
C PRO A 298 -1.23 3.45 -0.13
N VAL A 299 -2.47 3.50 0.36
CA VAL A 299 -3.56 2.64 -0.09
C VAL A 299 -4.60 3.51 -0.77
N TYR A 300 -4.90 3.17 -2.01
CA TYR A 300 -5.89 3.84 -2.84
C TYR A 300 -7.10 2.93 -3.07
N CYS A 301 -8.29 3.51 -3.15
CA CYS A 301 -9.50 2.83 -3.63
C CYS A 301 -10.11 3.63 -4.78
N LYS A 302 -10.75 2.93 -5.72
CA LYS A 302 -11.20 3.54 -6.97
C LYS A 302 -12.55 4.22 -6.81
N ALA A 303 -12.74 5.37 -7.45
CA ALA A 303 -14.04 6.00 -7.64
C ALA A 303 -14.67 5.50 -8.95
N PRO A 304 -15.72 4.65 -8.94
CA PRO A 304 -16.23 4.01 -10.17
C PRO A 304 -16.81 5.00 -11.19
N SER A 305 -17.25 6.19 -10.75
CA SER A 305 -17.87 7.21 -11.59
C SER A 305 -16.92 7.89 -12.58
N ASN A 306 -15.62 7.91 -12.30
CA ASN A 306 -14.60 8.61 -13.11
C ASN A 306 -13.26 7.85 -13.21
N GLY A 307 -13.09 6.74 -12.48
CA GLY A 307 -11.89 5.92 -12.49
C GLY A 307 -10.73 6.45 -11.63
N GLU A 308 -10.93 7.53 -10.87
CA GLU A 308 -9.88 8.14 -10.04
C GLU A 308 -9.46 7.24 -8.87
N TRP A 309 -8.17 7.29 -8.50
CA TRP A 309 -7.62 6.60 -7.34
C TRP A 309 -7.61 7.54 -6.12
N ILE A 310 -8.44 7.24 -5.14
CA ILE A 310 -8.61 8.05 -3.92
C ILE A 310 -7.77 7.46 -2.80
N LEU A 311 -6.87 8.25 -2.23
CA LEU A 311 -6.02 7.87 -1.10
C LEU A 311 -6.88 7.71 0.16
N MET A 312 -6.93 6.48 0.68
CA MET A 312 -7.66 6.12 1.89
C MET A 312 -6.80 6.27 3.15
N GLY A 313 -5.48 6.18 2.99
CA GLY A 313 -4.55 6.14 4.10
C GLY A 313 -3.19 5.58 3.72
N VAL A 314 -2.36 5.32 4.73
CA VAL A 314 -1.02 4.72 4.57
C VAL A 314 -0.91 3.43 5.37
N ALA A 315 -0.14 2.47 4.87
CA ALA A 315 0.14 1.21 5.56
C ALA A 315 0.80 1.47 6.92
N ALA A 316 0.33 0.75 7.93
CA ALA A 316 0.86 0.81 9.30
C ALA A 316 2.25 0.15 9.39
N LEU A 317 2.67 -0.24 10.60
CA LEU A 317 3.90 -1.00 10.81
C LEU A 317 3.89 -2.32 10.02
N GLN A 318 4.95 -2.56 9.25
CA GLN A 318 5.26 -3.82 8.56
C GLN A 318 6.70 -4.22 8.92
N THR A 319 6.87 -5.03 9.97
CA THR A 319 8.20 -5.44 10.47
C THR A 319 8.80 -6.60 9.68
N GLY A 320 7.96 -7.45 9.10
CA GLY A 320 8.35 -8.64 8.36
C GLY A 320 7.40 -8.87 7.19
N CYS A 321 7.67 -9.90 6.41
CA CYS A 321 6.67 -10.45 5.50
C CYS A 321 5.58 -11.11 6.37
N ASN A 322 4.38 -10.51 6.40
CA ASN A 322 3.31 -10.99 7.29
C ASN A 322 2.95 -12.46 7.01
N ALA A 323 2.43 -13.16 8.02
CA ALA A 323 1.87 -14.50 7.80
C ALA A 323 0.49 -14.45 7.11
N THR A 324 -0.16 -13.29 7.09
CA THR A 324 -1.53 -13.07 6.63
C THR A 324 -1.57 -12.20 5.38
N PRO A 325 -2.61 -12.31 4.54
CA PRO A 325 -2.86 -11.37 3.43
C PRO A 325 -3.38 -10.01 3.92
N GLU A 326 -3.44 -9.77 5.23
CA GLU A 326 -4.04 -8.58 5.86
C GLU A 326 -3.10 -7.36 5.81
N VAL A 327 -3.69 -6.20 5.54
CA VAL A 327 -3.00 -4.91 5.48
C VAL A 327 -3.72 -3.93 6.40
N LYS A 328 -3.06 -3.59 7.52
CA LYS A 328 -3.50 -2.47 8.37
C LYS A 328 -3.15 -1.15 7.72
N VAL A 329 -4.17 -0.32 7.54
CA VAL A 329 -4.07 1.02 6.95
C VAL A 329 -4.47 2.04 8.00
N ILE A 330 -3.62 3.03 8.20
CA ILE A 330 -3.90 4.20 9.02
C ILE A 330 -4.70 5.17 8.14
N PRO A 331 -6.00 5.38 8.40
CA PRO A 331 -6.85 6.20 7.56
C PRO A 331 -6.40 7.66 7.56
N TYR A 332 -6.44 8.28 6.38
CA TYR A 332 -6.13 9.68 6.18
C TYR A 332 -6.94 10.25 4.99
N PRO A 333 -7.49 11.47 5.09
CA PRO A 333 -7.60 12.31 6.27
C PRO A 333 -8.63 11.70 7.25
N ARG A 334 -8.94 12.41 8.34
CA ARG A 334 -9.89 11.95 9.37
C ARG A 334 -11.04 12.95 9.51
#